data_AF-A0A504IUF8-F1
#
_entry.id   AF-A0A504IUF8-F1
#
_cell.length_a   1.000
_cell.length_b   1.000
_cell.length_c   1.000
_cell.angle_alpha   90.00
_cell.angle_beta   90.00
_cell.angle_gamma   90.00
#
_symmetry.space_group_name_H-M   'P 1'
#
loop_
_entity.id
_entity.type
_entity.pdbx_description
1 polymer ?
#
loop_
_entity_poly.entity_id
_entity_poly.type
_entity_poly.pdbx_seq_one_letter_code
_entity_poly.pdbx_strand_id
1 'polypeptide(L)'
;HDCIVGRRQGNRIAWLMTQPDGSTARQAVPVKHELQDFETVLMAAKAGHGLTQLPSWMVEGDLQDGALQIVLEGLSGGELPISVLWPQTKALPAKIRVTIDGLVQWSLVSTSVAA
;
A
#
# COMPACT_ATOMS: atom_id res chain seq x y z
N HIS A 1 17.32 7.86 -9.25
CA HIS A 1 16.92 8.34 -7.92
C HIS A 1 17.21 7.27 -6.89
N ASP A 2 17.42 7.68 -5.64
CA ASP A 2 17.60 6.78 -4.51
C ASP A 2 16.26 6.15 -4.16
N CYS A 3 16.07 4.85 -4.41
CA CYS A 3 14.80 4.19 -4.10
C CYS A 3 14.88 3.48 -2.74
N ILE A 4 13.81 3.61 -1.97
CA ILE A 4 13.59 2.99 -0.66
C ILE A 4 12.49 1.95 -0.81
N VAL A 5 12.76 0.71 -0.42
CA VAL A 5 11.77 -0.38 -0.47
C VAL A 5 11.63 -1.06 0.88
N GLY A 6 10.42 -1.53 1.16
CA GLY A 6 10.14 -2.40 2.30
C GLY A 6 10.47 -3.87 2.01
N ARG A 7 10.61 -4.65 3.07
CA ARG A 7 10.60 -6.12 3.04
C ARG A 7 9.28 -6.67 3.55
N ARG A 8 8.86 -7.80 2.97
CA ARG A 8 7.75 -8.62 3.49
C ARG A 8 8.16 -10.08 3.48
N GLN A 9 8.17 -10.71 4.66
CA GLN A 9 8.55 -12.12 4.84
C GLN A 9 9.89 -12.48 4.18
N GLY A 10 10.89 -11.60 4.33
CA GLY A 10 12.23 -11.77 3.73
C GLY A 10 12.35 -11.41 2.25
N ASN A 11 11.23 -11.13 1.56
CA ASN A 11 11.23 -10.74 0.16
C ASN A 11 11.17 -9.22 0.00
N ARG A 12 11.96 -8.70 -0.94
CA ARG A 12 11.89 -7.30 -1.37
C ARG A 12 10.54 -7.04 -2.03
N ILE A 13 9.87 -5.96 -1.61
CA ILE A 13 8.65 -5.51 -2.27
C ILE A 13 9.02 -4.79 -3.56
N ALA A 14 8.53 -5.31 -4.68
CA ALA A 14 8.61 -4.64 -5.98
C ALA A 14 7.57 -3.53 -6.04
N TRP A 15 7.88 -2.45 -6.77
CA TRP A 15 6.89 -1.42 -7.04
C TRP A 15 5.83 -1.95 -8.00
N LEU A 16 4.59 -1.53 -7.83
CA LEU A 16 3.49 -1.80 -8.75
C LEU A 16 3.36 -0.60 -9.69
N MET A 17 3.60 -0.82 -10.98
CA MET A 17 3.59 0.22 -12.00
C MET A 17 2.49 -0.07 -13.02
N THR A 18 1.62 0.90 -13.24
CA THR A 18 0.64 0.92 -14.31
C THR A 18 1.37 0.98 -15.65
N GLN A 19 1.00 0.09 -16.55
CA GLN A 19 1.55 -0.01 -17.89
C GLN A 19 0.68 0.77 -18.89
N PRO A 20 1.21 1.11 -20.08
CA PRO A 20 0.43 1.82 -21.11
C PRO A 20 -0.84 1.08 -21.57
N ASP A 21 -0.91 -0.24 -21.38
CA ASP A 21 -2.09 -1.06 -21.69
C ASP A 21 -3.13 -1.10 -20.55
N GLY A 22 -2.91 -0.35 -19.46
CA GLY A 22 -3.76 -0.31 -18.28
C GLY A 22 -3.54 -1.45 -17.28
N SER A 23 -2.66 -2.41 -17.58
CA SER A 23 -2.29 -3.47 -16.63
C SER A 23 -1.35 -2.95 -15.54
N THR A 24 -1.29 -3.66 -14.40
CA THR A 24 -0.30 -3.40 -13.35
C THR A 24 0.79 -4.45 -13.39
N ALA A 25 2.06 -4.03 -13.41
CA ALA A 25 3.21 -4.92 -13.37
C ALA A 25 4.09 -4.68 -12.13
N ARG A 26 4.72 -5.75 -11.64
CA ARG A 26 5.75 -5.66 -10.60
C ARG A 26 7.06 -5.21 -11.23
N GLN A 27 7.55 -4.05 -10.83
CA GLN A 27 8.79 -3.47 -11.29
C GLN A 27 9.84 -3.50 -10.18
N ALA A 28 10.95 -4.18 -10.46
CA ALA A 28 12.15 -4.04 -9.65
C ALA A 28 12.79 -2.67 -9.95
N VAL A 29 13.15 -1.95 -8.90
CA VAL A 29 13.87 -0.67 -8.99
C VAL A 29 15.28 -0.81 -8.40
N PRO A 30 16.26 0.01 -8.84
CA PRO A 30 17.54 0.10 -8.16
C PRO A 30 17.36 0.60 -6.73
N VAL A 31 17.68 -0.23 -5.74
CA VAL A 31 17.43 0.05 -4.32
C VAL A 31 18.68 0.59 -3.65
N LYS A 32 18.55 1.72 -2.96
CA LYS A 32 19.59 2.26 -2.07
C LYS A 32 19.35 1.88 -0.61
N HIS A 33 18.09 1.89 -0.19
CA HIS A 33 17.69 1.59 1.19
C HIS A 33 16.63 0.49 1.21
N GLU A 34 16.87 -0.54 2.02
CA GLU A 34 15.93 -1.65 2.23
C GLU A 34 15.61 -1.75 3.73
N LEU A 35 14.35 -1.50 4.07
CA LEU A 35 13.88 -1.35 5.44
C LEU A 35 12.81 -2.41 5.75
N GLN A 36 12.65 -2.75 7.03
CA GLN A 36 11.83 -3.92 7.42
C GLN A 36 10.33 -3.65 7.44
N ASP A 37 9.90 -2.41 7.66
CA ASP A 37 8.49 -2.05 7.78
C ASP A 37 8.20 -0.73 7.04
N PHE A 38 6.92 -0.51 6.75
CA PHE A 38 6.47 0.65 5.98
C PHE A 38 6.52 1.97 6.75
N GLU A 39 6.45 1.93 8.08
CA GLU A 39 6.55 3.14 8.91
C GLU A 39 7.96 3.73 8.84
N THR A 40 8.98 2.89 8.93
CA THR A 40 10.39 3.28 8.77
C THR A 40 10.68 3.75 7.34
N VAL A 41 10.08 3.11 6.33
CA VAL A 41 10.14 3.59 4.94
C VAL A 41 9.54 4.98 4.80
N LEU A 42 8.38 5.23 5.40
CA LEU A 42 7.72 6.53 5.41
C LEU A 42 8.59 7.60 6.08
N MET A 43 9.11 7.32 7.28
CA MET A 43 10.01 8.24 7.98
C MET A 43 11.24 8.58 7.13
N ALA A 44 11.84 7.60 6.46
CA ALA A 44 12.99 7.82 5.61
C ALA A 44 12.66 8.69 4.39
N ALA A 45 11.49 8.48 3.77
CA ALA A 45 11.01 9.32 2.68
C ALA A 45 10.79 10.77 3.13
N LYS A 46 10.14 10.98 4.29
CA LYS A 46 9.92 12.32 4.90
C LYS A 46 11.23 13.01 5.27
N ALA A 47 12.25 12.26 5.64
CA ALA A 47 13.60 12.77 5.90
C ALA A 47 14.41 13.05 4.62
N GLY A 48 13.84 12.85 3.43
CA GLY A 48 14.49 13.16 2.16
C GLY A 48 15.47 12.10 1.66
N HIS A 49 15.41 10.86 2.17
CA HIS A 49 16.33 9.79 1.77
C HIS A 49 16.01 9.15 0.41
N GLY A 50 14.92 9.57 -0.26
CA GLY A 50 14.63 9.15 -1.63
C GLY A 50 13.16 8.90 -1.91
N LEU A 51 12.92 8.12 -2.97
CA LEU A 51 11.60 7.76 -3.48
C LEU A 51 11.13 6.44 -2.91
N THR A 52 9.83 6.33 -2.63
CA THR A 52 9.22 5.08 -2.20
C THR A 52 7.81 4.93 -2.75
N GLN A 53 7.28 3.71 -2.70
CA GLN A 53 5.90 3.42 -2.98
C GLN A 53 5.26 2.84 -1.71
N LEU A 54 4.27 3.56 -1.19
CA LEU A 54 3.53 3.22 0.02
C LEU A 54 2.02 3.21 -0.28
N PRO A 55 1.21 2.48 0.51
CA PRO A 55 -0.24 2.56 0.40
C PRO A 55 -0.75 3.99 0.62
N SER A 56 -1.74 4.42 -0.16
CA SER A 56 -2.27 5.80 -0.12
C SER A 56 -2.76 6.22 1.27
N TRP A 57 -3.50 5.33 1.94
CA TRP A 57 -4.02 5.56 3.30
C TRP A 57 -2.94 5.83 4.35
N MET A 58 -1.68 5.45 4.10
CA MET A 58 -0.57 5.68 5.02
C MET A 58 0.04 7.08 4.85
N VAL A 59 -0.09 7.67 3.66
CA VAL A 59 0.63 8.90 3.28
C VAL A 59 -0.29 10.08 3.01
N GLU A 60 -1.61 9.87 3.08
CA GLU A 60 -2.61 10.90 2.74
C GLU A 60 -2.42 12.21 3.53
N GLY A 61 -2.24 12.12 4.85
CA GLY A 61 -1.98 13.30 5.68
C GLY A 61 -0.65 13.99 5.32
N ASP A 62 0.41 13.21 5.09
CA ASP A 62 1.71 13.76 4.69
C ASP A 62 1.69 14.42 3.31
N LEU A 63 0.84 13.93 2.39
CA LEU A 63 0.60 14.57 1.10
C LEU A 63 -0.19 15.87 1.23
N GLN A 64 -1.23 15.88 2.08
CA GLN A 64 -2.05 17.07 2.35
C GLN A 64 -1.22 18.20 3.00
N ASP A 65 -0.35 17.84 3.94
CA ASP A 65 0.53 18.78 4.65
C ASP A 65 1.77 19.20 3.84
N GLY A 66 1.96 18.62 2.64
CA GLY A 66 3.10 18.88 1.76
C GLY A 66 4.44 18.31 2.25
N ALA A 67 4.41 17.43 3.26
CA ALA A 67 5.59 16.71 3.74
C ALA A 67 6.08 15.66 2.72
N LEU A 68 5.17 15.18 1.86
CA LEU A 68 5.47 14.30 0.73
C LEU A 68 4.85 14.87 -0.56
N GLN A 69 5.41 14.44 -1.69
CA GLN A 69 4.90 14.78 -3.02
C GLN A 69 4.85 13.54 -3.91
N ILE A 70 3.77 13.41 -4.69
CA ILE A 70 3.65 12.39 -5.74
C ILE A 70 4.53 12.80 -6.94
N VAL A 71 5.39 11.89 -7.39
CA VAL A 71 6.36 12.15 -8.49
C VAL A 71 6.21 11.21 -9.69
N LEU A 72 5.33 10.21 -9.60
CA LEU A 72 5.07 9.22 -10.65
C LEU A 72 3.56 9.07 -10.91
N GLU A 73 2.85 10.20 -10.89
CA GLU A 73 1.40 10.24 -11.12
C GLU A 73 1.03 9.54 -12.44
N GLY A 74 -0.04 8.75 -12.43
CA GLY A 74 -0.48 7.93 -13.58
C GLY A 74 0.35 6.68 -13.85
N LEU A 75 1.57 6.58 -13.30
CA LEU A 75 2.40 5.37 -13.37
C LEU A 75 2.32 4.57 -12.07
N SER A 76 2.22 5.24 -10.92
CA SER A 76 1.95 4.60 -9.63
C SER A 76 0.44 4.39 -9.44
N GLY A 77 0.01 3.18 -9.09
CA GLY A 77 -1.44 2.95 -8.88
C GLY A 77 -1.88 1.49 -8.83
N GLY A 78 -0.98 0.54 -8.55
CA GLY A 78 -1.39 -0.85 -8.42
C GLY A 78 -2.32 -1.05 -7.22
N GLU A 79 -3.48 -1.66 -7.45
CA GLU A 79 -4.37 -2.05 -6.37
C GLU A 79 -3.77 -3.22 -5.58
N LEU A 80 -3.69 -3.06 -4.25
CA LEU A 80 -3.31 -4.14 -3.36
C LEU A 80 -4.55 -4.57 -2.57
N PRO A 81 -5.17 -5.73 -2.88
CA PRO A 81 -6.39 -6.13 -2.20
C PRO A 81 -6.12 -6.40 -0.72
N ILE A 82 -7.00 -5.86 0.13
CA ILE A 82 -7.05 -6.17 1.56
C ILE A 82 -8.09 -7.28 1.74
N SER A 83 -7.69 -8.41 2.33
CA SER A 83 -8.55 -9.57 2.51
C SER A 83 -8.71 -9.92 3.99
N VAL A 84 -9.92 -10.28 4.38
CA VAL A 84 -10.21 -10.84 5.71
C VAL A 84 -10.10 -12.37 5.61
N LEU A 85 -9.31 -12.97 6.50
CA LEU A 85 -9.06 -14.42 6.51
C LEU A 85 -9.56 -15.02 7.83
N TRP A 86 -10.17 -16.22 7.77
CA TRP A 86 -10.59 -16.99 8.94
C TRP A 86 -10.39 -18.49 8.68
N PRO A 87 -10.23 -19.31 9.74
CA PRO A 87 -10.12 -20.76 9.59
C PRO A 87 -11.38 -21.35 8.95
N GLN A 88 -11.20 -22.34 8.07
CA GLN A 88 -12.34 -23.07 7.51
C GLN A 88 -13.05 -23.87 8.60
N THR A 89 -14.33 -23.57 8.83
CA THR A 89 -15.19 -24.27 9.79
C THR A 89 -16.46 -24.78 9.12
N LYS A 90 -17.14 -25.77 9.71
CA LYS A 90 -18.41 -26.32 9.16
C LYS A 90 -19.52 -25.26 9.06
N ALA A 91 -19.53 -24.30 9.99
CA ALA A 91 -20.41 -23.14 9.96
C ALA A 91 -19.62 -21.92 10.43
N LEU A 92 -19.87 -20.76 9.80
CA LEU A 92 -19.26 -19.49 10.18
C LEU A 92 -19.88 -19.01 11.51
N PRO A 93 -19.08 -18.84 12.59
CA PRO A 93 -19.63 -18.35 13.85
C PRO A 93 -20.24 -16.95 13.69
N ALA A 94 -21.42 -16.72 14.28
CA ALA A 94 -22.15 -15.46 14.13
C ALA A 94 -21.31 -14.22 14.49
N LYS A 95 -20.47 -14.32 15.53
CA LYS A 95 -19.53 -13.26 15.93
C LYS A 95 -18.49 -12.90 14.86
N ILE A 96 -18.09 -13.87 14.03
CA ILE A 96 -17.15 -13.62 12.93
C ILE A 96 -17.91 -12.98 11.76
N ARG A 97 -19.12 -13.49 11.47
CA ARG A 97 -19.97 -12.94 10.42
C ARG A 97 -20.29 -11.46 10.65
N VAL A 98 -20.76 -11.10 11.85
CA VAL A 98 -21.10 -9.70 12.17
C VAL A 98 -19.87 -8.77 12.07
N THR A 99 -18.68 -9.24 12.45
CA THR A 99 -17.45 -8.47 12.30
C THR A 99 -17.08 -8.29 10.82
N ILE A 100 -17.16 -9.34 10.00
CA ILE A 100 -16.90 -9.26 8.56
C ILE A 100 -17.88 -8.28 7.90
N ASP A 101 -19.17 -8.43 8.19
CA ASP A 101 -20.22 -7.57 7.62
C ASP A 101 -19.98 -6.10 8.01
N GLY A 102 -19.59 -5.83 9.26
CA GLY A 102 -19.22 -4.49 9.71
C GLY A 102 -18.00 -3.90 8.99
N LEU A 103 -16.95 -4.71 8.78
CA LEU A 103 -15.75 -4.27 8.05
C LEU A 103 -16.05 -3.97 6.57
N VAL A 104 -16.86 -4.80 5.92
CA VAL A 104 -17.29 -4.59 4.53
C VAL A 104 -18.13 -3.32 4.42
N GLN A 105 -19.06 -3.11 5.36
CA GLN A 105 -19.86 -1.89 5.38
C GLN A 105 -18.98 -0.64 5.55
N TRP A 106 -17.98 -0.68 6.43
CA TRP A 106 -17.04 0.42 6.64
C TRP A 106 -16.16 0.69 5.40
N SER A 107 -15.69 -0.36 4.72
CA SER A 107 -14.83 -0.19 3.54
C SER A 107 -15.57 0.51 2.40
N LEU A 108 -16.87 0.22 2.20
CA LEU A 108 -17.67 0.86 1.15
C LEU A 108 -17.84 2.38 1.34
N VAL A 109 -17.72 2.89 2.57
CA VAL A 109 -17.78 4.33 2.87
C VAL A 109 -16.41 5.00 2.67
N SER A 110 -15.33 4.22 2.76
CA SER A 110 -13.95 4.73 2.79
C SER A 110 -13.26 4.72 1.42
N THR A 111 -13.84 4.07 0.40
CA THR A 111 -13.28 4.00 -0.98
C THR A 111 -13.32 5.35 -1.74
N SER A 112 -13.75 6.46 -1.11
CA SER A 112 -13.95 7.74 -1.80
C SER A 112 -12.67 8.55 -2.10
N VAL A 113 -11.45 8.05 -1.84
CA VAL A 113 -10.21 8.86 -1.98
C VAL A 113 -9.18 8.25 -2.94
N ALA A 114 -9.61 7.55 -4.00
CA ALA A 114 -8.71 7.10 -5.05
C ALA A 114 -9.41 6.93 -6.41
N ALA A 115 -10.11 7.97 -6.87
CA ALA A 115 -10.55 8.09 -8.25
C ALA A 115 -9.96 9.37 -8.86
#